data_AF-A0A7V1IDB2-F1
#
_entry.id   AF-A0A7V1IDB2-F1
#
_cell.length_a   1.000
_cell.length_b   1.000
_cell.length_c   1.000
_cell.angle_alpha   90.00
_cell.angle_beta   90.00
_cell.angle_gamma   90.00
#
_symmetry.space_group_name_H-M   'P 1'
#
loop_
_entity.id
_entity.type
_entity.pdbx_description
1 polymer ?
#
loop_
_entity_poly.entity_id
_entity_poly.type
_entity_poly.pdbx_seq_one_letter_code
_entity_poly.pdbx_strand_id
1 'polypeptide(L)' 'MGIKRVLVIGLDCLEPGLVFERFAGRLPTFDRLRGMGRWGRLRSPVPAITVPAWMVMATGYD' A
#
# COMPACT_ATOMS: atom_id res chain seq x y z
N MET A 1 -12.18 22.30 -17.41
CA MET A 1 -12.04 20.96 -16.79
C MET A 1 -10.90 21.05 -15.76
N GLY A 2 -11.15 20.78 -14.48
CA GLY A 2 -10.12 20.91 -13.44
C GLY A 2 -9.05 19.82 -13.53
N ILE A 3 -7.84 20.09 -13.01
CA ILE A 3 -6.76 19.11 -12.91
C ILE A 3 -7.19 17.99 -11.94
N LYS A 4 -7.06 16.73 -12.38
CA LYS A 4 -7.24 15.58 -11.49
C LYS A 4 -6.06 15.50 -10.53
N ARG A 5 -6.32 15.54 -9.22
CA ARG A 5 -5.32 15.35 -8.17
C ARG A 5 -5.33 13.89 -7.74
N VAL A 6 -4.14 13.34 -7.51
CA VAL A 6 -3.93 11.96 -7.05
C VAL A 6 -3.14 12.01 -5.73
N LEU A 7 -3.48 11.13 -4.80
CA LEU A 7 -2.77 10.94 -3.54
C LEU A 7 -2.19 9.52 -3.50
N VAL A 8 -0.89 9.41 -3.21
CA VAL A 8 -0.18 8.14 -3.00
C VAL A 8 0.22 8.09 -1.53
N ILE A 9 -0.07 6.97 -0.86
CA ILE A 9 0.21 6.78 0.58
C ILE A 9 1.04 5.50 0.73
N GLY A 10 2.25 5.65 1.28
CA GLY A 10 3.04 4.54 1.81
C GLY A 10 2.76 4.36 3.30
N LEU A 11 2.59 3.11 3.74
CA LEU A 11 2.35 2.77 5.14
C LEU A 11 3.47 1.82 5.59
N ASP A 12 4.41 2.34 6.38
CA ASP A 12 5.51 1.53 6.92
C ASP A 12 4.98 0.53 7.97
N CYS A 13 5.64 -0.62 8.08
CA CYS A 13 5.25 -1.73 8.96
C CYS A 13 3.84 -2.31 8.73
N LEU A 14 3.26 -2.10 7.55
CA LEU A 14 1.94 -2.63 7.20
C LEU A 14 2.00 -4.08 6.69
N GLU A 15 2.29 -5.03 7.58
CA GLU A 15 2.39 -6.45 7.22
C GLU A 15 1.05 -6.96 6.60
N PRO A 16 1.06 -7.54 5.38
CA PRO A 16 -0.15 -7.93 4.68
C PRO A 16 -1.05 -8.94 5.41
N GLY A 17 -0.49 -9.94 6.09
CA GLY A 17 -1.25 -10.94 6.86
C GLY A 17 -1.98 -10.31 8.05
N LEU A 18 -1.39 -9.32 8.72
CA LEU A 18 -2.07 -8.58 9.78
C LEU A 18 -3.29 -7.83 9.23
N VAL A 19 -3.14 -7.09 8.15
CA VAL A 19 -4.21 -6.23 7.62
C VAL A 19 -5.30 -7.04 6.92
N PHE A 20 -4.92 -7.97 6.04
CA PHE A 20 -5.86 -8.65 5.14
C PHE A 20 -6.36 -9.99 5.67
N GLU A 21 -5.76 -10.53 6.73
CA GLU A 21 -6.19 -11.79 7.35
C GLU A 21 -6.61 -11.55 8.81
N ARG A 22 -5.66 -11.24 9.71
CA ARG A 22 -5.92 -11.16 11.16
C ARG A 22 -6.93 -10.08 11.56
N PHE A 23 -6.86 -8.92 10.90
CA PHE A 23 -7.71 -7.77 11.21
C PHE A 23 -8.75 -7.46 10.11
N ALA A 24 -8.96 -8.38 9.16
CA ALA A 24 -10.02 -8.25 8.17
C ALA A 24 -11.39 -8.10 8.87
N GLY A 25 -12.23 -7.17 8.39
CA GLY A 25 -13.52 -6.85 9.01
C GLY A 25 -13.42 -6.00 10.28
N ARG A 26 -12.22 -5.74 10.80
CA ARG A 26 -11.97 -4.87 11.97
C ARG A 26 -11.33 -3.54 11.58
N LEU A 27 -11.02 -3.35 10.31
CA LEU A 27 -10.35 -2.18 9.77
C LEU A 27 -11.24 -1.53 8.69
N PRO A 28 -12.29 -0.80 9.09
CA PRO A 28 -13.38 -0.38 8.19
C PRO A 28 -12.89 0.45 7.00
N THR A 29 -11.85 1.25 7.17
CA THR A 29 -11.24 2.02 6.07
C THR A 29 -10.57 1.11 5.04
N PHE A 30 -9.78 0.12 5.48
CA PHE A 30 -9.12 -0.83 4.58
C PHE A 30 -10.11 -1.75 3.89
N ASP A 31 -11.13 -2.23 4.62
CA ASP A 31 -12.20 -3.06 4.04
C ASP A 31 -12.97 -2.31 2.95
N ARG A 32 -13.30 -1.04 3.19
CA ARG A 32 -13.96 -0.18 2.20
C ARG A 32 -13.08 0.05 0.97
N LEU A 33 -11.80 0.37 1.15
CA LEU A 33 -10.85 0.55 0.05
C LEU A 33 -10.70 -0.73 -0.80
N ARG A 34 -10.66 -1.89 -0.14
CA ARG A 34 -10.57 -3.20 -0.78
C ARG A 34 -11.81 -3.53 -1.62
N GLY A 35 -13.00 -3.22 -1.12
CA GLY A 35 -14.27 -3.47 -1.81
C GLY A 35 -14.57 -2.50 -2.96
N MET A 36 -14.06 -1.27 -2.90
CA MET A 36 -14.32 -0.23 -3.92
C MET A 36 -13.20 -0.11 -4.96
N GLY A 37 -12.06 -0.79 -4.77
CA GLY A 37 -10.86 -0.64 -5.57
C GLY A 37 -10.29 -1.94 -6.11
N ARG A 38 -9.00 -1.92 -6.46
CA ARG A 38 -8.20 -3.09 -6.84
C ARG A 38 -7.06 -3.24 -5.85
N TRP A 39 -6.72 -4.47 -5.52
CA TRP A 39 -5.66 -4.80 -4.56
C TRP A 39 -5.03 -6.14 -4.93
N GLY A 40 -3.81 -6.37 -4.44
CA GLY A 40 -3.06 -7.59 -4.67
C GLY A 40 -1.70 -7.55 -3.98
N ARG A 41 -0.99 -8.68 -3.97
CA ARG A 41 0.38 -8.75 -3.45
C ARG A 41 1.35 -8.05 -4.42
N LEU A 42 2.23 -7.24 -3.86
CA LEU A 42 3.35 -6.62 -4.58
C LEU A 42 4.67 -7.23 -4.08
N ARG A 43 5.70 -7.15 -4.92
CA ARG A 43 7.07 -7.55 -4.56
C ARG A 43 7.80 -6.33 -3.99
N SER A 44 8.47 -6.50 -2.84
CA SER A 44 9.34 -5.49 -2.26
C SER A 44 10.73 -5.51 -2.90
N PRO A 45 11.46 -4.37 -2.88
CA PRO A 45 12.87 -4.35 -3.26
C PRO A 45 13.71 -5.22 -2.32
N VAL A 46 14.91 -5.60 -2.78
CA VAL A 46 15.89 -6.33 -1.98
C VAL A 46 17.12 -5.44 -1.77
N PRO A 47 17.48 -5.07 -0.53
CA PRO A 47 16.88 -5.51 0.73
C PRO A 47 15.54 -4.81 1.04
N ALA A 48 14.64 -5.54 1.69
CA ALA A 48 13.33 -5.04 2.12
C ALA A 48 13.45 -4.20 3.41
N ILE A 49 14.08 -3.04 3.29
CA ILE A 49 14.24 -2.06 4.38
C ILE A 49 13.70 -0.70 3.96
N THR A 50 13.48 0.19 4.93
CA THR A 50 12.79 1.47 4.75
C THR A 50 13.36 2.31 3.59
N VAL A 51 14.66 2.61 3.59
CA VAL A 51 15.25 3.56 2.62
C VAL A 51 15.05 3.12 1.15
N PRO A 52 15.41 1.89 0.73
CA PRO A 52 15.11 1.41 -0.62
C PRO A 52 13.61 1.40 -0.94
N ALA A 53 12.75 0.93 -0.03
CA ALA A 53 11.30 0.85 -0.28
C ALA A 53 10.67 2.20 -0.60
N TRP A 54 11.03 3.26 0.13
CA TRP A 54 10.53 4.61 -0.13
C TRP A 54 11.07 5.20 -1.43
N MET A 55 12.32 4.90 -1.79
CA MET A 55 12.90 5.34 -3.06
C MET A 55 12.18 4.71 -4.25
N VAL A 56 12.01 3.38 -4.25
CA VAL A 56 11.26 2.67 -5.31
C VAL A 56 9.82 3.18 -5.42
N MET A 57 9.15 3.45 -4.29
CA MET A 57 7.79 4.00 -4.29
C MET A 57 7.74 5.41 -4.90
N ALA A 58 8.72 6.27 -4.62
CA ALA A 58 8.73 7.66 -5.08
C ALA A 58 9.16 7.80 -6.55
N THR A 59 10.05 6.94 -7.04
CA THR A 59 10.62 7.03 -8.39
C THR A 59 9.97 6.05 -9.38
N GLY A 60 9.36 4.97 -8.88
CA GLY A 60 8.89 3.86 -9.71
C GLY A 60 10.02 3.00 -10.30
N TYR A 61 11.25 3.14 -9.78
CA TYR A 61 12.42 2.42 -10.26
C TYR A 61 12.97 1.52 -9.14
N ASP A 62 13.02 0.22 -9.41
CA ASP A 62 13.60 -0.84 -8.54
C ASP A 62 15.05 -1.13 -8.95
#